data_AF-A0A246TQ16-F1
#
_entry.id   AF-A0A246TQ16-F1
#
_cell.length_a   1.000
_cell.length_b   1.000
_cell.length_c   1.000
_cell.angle_alpha   90.00
_cell.angle_beta   90.00
_cell.angle_gamma   90.00
#
_symmetry.space_group_name_H-M   'P 1'
#
loop_
_entity.id
_entity.type
_entity.pdbx_description
1 polymer ?
#
loop_
_entity_poly.entity_id
_entity_poly.type
_entity_poly.pdbx_seq_one_letter_code
_entity_poly.pdbx_strand_id
1 'polypeptide(L)'
;MATQRRRVLCVLPQLNATAAPVLTNVVDEWIYALAHHCEVSVVDRDFDFKAVCDELQPDFVIFSAVHSGRPLRLNITNIDTYPEIPRALYFNCDPHDPMRPLTLSAVTEYGIDTIFCFGLEHLQHMPELSQFTCFVIPKFIDPEIFHDYNLEKIIPVNIMSGHLFPSFYPWRAKLTHEVQHLFPTLIYTHPGYSLHDRRPFEIRDAKYAQLISQSYFSAADTTRLDYVVRKHLEIPASGTVLLAPDSDRLREYGFADMQNCIMGSGKELYQKINEVSKDLDLYSDIRRKGYELVHSRYTRQAWTYIADWYECRRAVRSGEVVRQINWFGKFEIVPMQSHSAVFVNMAIPDSPMSAVLRSARSAILEGGDLKEVAQTLKELSTWIGHIAEPWILLGIISLLEGNAGEAAILLSRRSNLQGSSSPALAQIDPVEIAWLLLLSDIIGDKDLRVFLLEQAKTVPHVSIRRTKWLIEANELADLSDDASLDGPLPGDCLSIAWIGNEDLDSWLDLMARLLRANNRHERALDIEGLLAMRVRSVGPTNTEAATV
;
A
#
# COMPACT_ATOMS: atom_id res chain seq x y z
N MET A 1 22.53 -27.56 -22.30
CA MET A 1 23.04 -26.18 -22.36
C MET A 1 22.56 -25.48 -21.11
N ALA A 2 23.44 -24.95 -20.27
CA ALA A 2 23.01 -24.17 -19.11
C ALA A 2 22.26 -22.93 -19.62
N THR A 3 21.00 -22.76 -19.21
CA THR A 3 20.25 -21.54 -19.50
C THR A 3 21.00 -20.37 -18.86
N GLN A 4 21.42 -19.42 -19.69
CA GLN A 4 22.07 -18.19 -19.22
C GLN A 4 21.11 -17.48 -18.24
N ARG A 5 21.58 -17.19 -17.03
CA ARG A 5 20.80 -16.45 -16.02
C ARG A 5 20.58 -15.02 -16.52
N ARG A 6 19.42 -14.45 -16.23
CA ARG A 6 19.10 -13.07 -16.61
C ARG A 6 19.82 -12.07 -15.73
N ARG A 7 20.34 -11.02 -16.34
CA ARG A 7 20.99 -9.90 -15.67
C ARG A 7 19.92 -8.89 -15.27
N VAL A 8 19.80 -8.63 -13.98
CA VAL A 8 18.85 -7.66 -13.45
C VAL A 8 19.59 -6.54 -12.73
N LEU A 9 19.21 -5.31 -13.04
CA LEU A 9 19.63 -4.14 -12.28
C LEU A 9 18.55 -3.81 -11.24
N CYS A 10 18.90 -3.92 -9.96
CA CYS A 10 18.06 -3.50 -8.85
C CYS A 10 18.45 -2.07 -8.42
N VAL A 11 17.49 -1.15 -8.47
CA VAL A 11 17.68 0.25 -8.09
C VAL A 11 16.98 0.51 -6.76
N LEU A 12 17.74 0.88 -5.74
CA LEU A 12 17.24 1.07 -4.38
C LEU A 12 17.30 2.55 -4.00
N PRO A 13 16.27 3.13 -3.36
CA PRO A 13 16.43 4.44 -2.74
C PRO A 13 17.50 4.40 -1.64
N GLN A 14 18.07 5.56 -1.29
CA GLN A 14 19.19 5.60 -0.34
C GLN A 14 18.73 5.21 1.06
N LEU A 15 19.59 4.47 1.74
CA LEU A 15 19.31 3.94 3.07
C LEU A 15 19.14 5.05 4.09
N ASN A 16 18.12 4.92 4.94
CA ASN A 16 18.00 5.74 6.13
C ASN A 16 19.10 5.34 7.14
N ALA A 17 20.08 6.20 7.34
CA ALA A 17 21.18 5.97 8.28
C ALA A 17 20.72 5.76 9.75
N THR A 18 19.48 6.13 10.09
CA THR A 18 18.89 5.96 11.42
C THR A 18 18.01 4.72 11.56
N ALA A 19 17.71 4.03 10.45
CA ALA A 19 16.87 2.84 10.47
C ALA A 19 17.57 1.65 11.12
N ALA A 20 16.82 0.89 11.92
CA ALA A 20 17.35 -0.33 12.52
C ALA A 20 17.73 -1.37 11.44
N PRO A 21 18.83 -2.13 11.61
CA PRO A 21 19.27 -3.12 10.63
C PRO A 21 18.21 -4.16 10.27
N VAL A 22 17.30 -4.46 11.20
CA VAL A 22 16.17 -5.36 10.94
C VAL A 22 15.25 -4.84 9.85
N LEU A 23 15.00 -3.52 9.81
CA LEU A 23 14.17 -2.91 8.77
C LEU A 23 14.88 -3.03 7.42
N THR A 24 16.18 -2.72 7.36
CA THR A 24 17.00 -2.87 6.14
C THR A 24 17.03 -4.31 5.63
N ASN A 25 17.27 -5.28 6.50
CA ASN A 25 17.32 -6.69 6.12
C ASN A 25 15.99 -7.18 5.56
N VAL A 26 14.87 -6.76 6.17
CA VAL A 26 13.52 -7.14 5.73
C VAL A 26 13.17 -6.51 4.39
N VAL A 27 13.50 -5.24 4.17
CA VAL A 27 13.08 -4.52 2.95
C VAL A 27 13.94 -4.86 1.73
N ASP A 28 15.19 -5.29 1.94
CA ASP A 28 16.11 -5.66 0.86
C ASP A 28 16.10 -7.17 0.57
N GLU A 29 15.36 -7.96 1.34
CA GLU A 29 15.44 -9.43 1.31
C GLU A 29 15.14 -10.04 -0.06
N TRP A 30 14.27 -9.38 -0.81
CA TRP A 30 13.86 -9.79 -2.15
C TRP A 30 15.02 -9.82 -3.15
N ILE A 31 16.08 -9.06 -2.91
CA ILE A 31 17.29 -9.06 -3.73
C ILE A 31 17.98 -10.41 -3.61
N TYR A 32 18.06 -10.96 -2.40
CA TYR A 32 18.62 -12.30 -2.17
C TYR A 32 17.74 -13.39 -2.76
N ALA A 33 16.41 -13.26 -2.65
CA ALA A 33 15.47 -14.16 -3.32
C ALA A 33 15.68 -14.13 -4.85
N LEU A 34 15.74 -12.94 -5.45
CA LEU A 34 15.96 -12.77 -6.88
C LEU A 34 17.33 -13.30 -7.33
N ALA A 35 18.37 -13.20 -6.50
CA ALA A 35 19.70 -13.72 -6.77
C ALA A 35 19.76 -15.26 -6.86
N HIS A 36 18.73 -15.99 -6.41
CA HIS A 36 18.59 -17.43 -6.67
C HIS A 36 18.17 -17.73 -8.12
N HIS A 37 17.67 -16.75 -8.87
CA HIS A 37 17.16 -16.94 -10.22
C HIS A 37 17.85 -16.07 -11.28
N CYS A 38 18.42 -14.94 -10.87
CA CYS A 38 19.05 -13.94 -11.74
C CYS A 38 20.51 -13.65 -11.33
N GLU A 39 21.24 -13.01 -12.24
CA GLU A 39 22.49 -12.30 -11.97
C GLU A 39 22.13 -10.86 -11.58
N VAL A 40 22.29 -10.53 -10.30
CA VAL A 40 21.79 -9.27 -9.73
C VAL A 40 22.92 -8.27 -9.56
N SER A 41 22.71 -7.06 -10.09
CA SER A 41 23.52 -5.87 -9.79
C SER A 41 22.67 -4.86 -9.03
N VAL A 42 23.25 -4.14 -8.06
CA VAL A 42 22.52 -3.20 -7.21
C VAL A 42 23.12 -1.81 -7.31
N VAL A 43 22.26 -0.79 -7.42
CA VAL A 43 22.63 0.63 -7.32
C VAL A 43 21.73 1.32 -6.31
N ASP A 44 22.33 1.99 -5.33
CA ASP A 44 21.64 2.63 -4.20
C ASP A 44 22.05 4.11 -3.99
N ARG A 45 22.58 4.72 -5.04
CA ARG A 45 23.06 6.11 -5.08
C ARG A 45 22.75 6.72 -6.44
N ASP A 46 22.70 8.05 -6.50
CA ASP A 46 22.51 8.81 -7.74
C ASP A 46 23.48 8.33 -8.83
N PHE A 47 22.98 8.20 -10.05
CA PHE A 47 23.75 7.62 -11.15
C PHE A 47 23.24 8.04 -12.53
N ASP A 48 24.07 7.77 -13.53
CA ASP A 48 23.71 7.91 -14.93
C ASP A 48 23.21 6.58 -15.49
N PHE A 49 21.94 6.52 -15.91
CA PHE A 49 21.29 5.29 -16.35
C PHE A 49 21.95 4.70 -17.59
N LYS A 50 22.36 5.58 -18.53
CA LYS A 50 23.04 5.14 -19.76
C LYS A 50 24.36 4.46 -19.42
N ALA A 51 25.22 5.11 -18.62
CA ALA A 51 26.53 4.57 -18.27
C ALA A 51 26.42 3.21 -17.55
N VAL A 52 25.48 3.08 -16.61
CA VAL A 52 25.25 1.82 -15.88
C VAL A 52 24.70 0.73 -16.81
N CYS A 53 23.77 1.06 -17.72
CA CYS A 53 23.28 0.07 -18.68
C CYS A 53 24.35 -0.34 -19.71
N ASP A 54 25.22 0.58 -20.13
CA ASP A 54 26.34 0.27 -21.02
C ASP A 54 27.30 -0.73 -20.38
N GLU A 55 27.59 -0.55 -19.09
CA GLU A 55 28.49 -1.42 -18.32
C GLU A 55 27.85 -2.78 -17.99
N LEU A 56 26.66 -2.77 -17.39
CA LEU A 56 26.05 -3.98 -16.82
C LEU A 56 25.20 -4.75 -17.84
N GLN A 57 24.72 -4.08 -18.88
CA GLN A 57 23.87 -4.64 -19.94
C GLN A 57 22.66 -5.42 -19.35
N PRO A 58 21.84 -4.81 -18.49
CA PRO A 58 20.75 -5.51 -17.82
C PRO A 58 19.67 -5.95 -18.83
N ASP A 59 19.10 -7.12 -18.59
CA ASP A 59 17.95 -7.66 -19.32
C ASP A 59 16.64 -6.93 -18.93
N PHE A 60 16.55 -6.47 -17.67
CA PHE A 60 15.47 -5.65 -17.12
C PHE A 60 15.92 -4.93 -15.83
N VAL A 61 15.13 -3.95 -15.39
CA VAL A 61 15.39 -3.14 -14.19
C VAL A 61 14.25 -3.28 -13.20
N ILE A 62 14.57 -3.49 -11.92
CA ILE A 62 13.63 -3.48 -10.80
C ILE A 62 13.95 -2.33 -9.86
N PHE A 63 13.00 -1.41 -9.69
CA PHE A 63 13.07 -0.33 -8.71
C PHE A 63 12.44 -0.80 -7.40
N SER A 64 13.01 -0.42 -6.26
CA SER A 64 12.39 -0.56 -4.94
C SER A 64 11.51 0.65 -4.64
N ALA A 65 10.41 0.46 -3.93
CA ALA A 65 9.60 1.57 -3.43
C ALA A 65 10.41 2.47 -2.49
N VAL A 66 10.02 3.74 -2.41
CA VAL A 66 10.50 4.69 -1.39
C VAL A 66 9.69 4.46 -0.12
N HIS A 67 10.37 4.27 1.01
CA HIS A 67 9.73 3.93 2.29
C HIS A 67 10.56 4.42 3.47
N SER A 68 10.04 4.31 4.69
CA SER A 68 10.71 4.80 5.92
C SER A 68 12.17 4.32 6.14
N GLY A 69 12.49 3.11 5.67
CA GLY A 69 13.84 2.54 5.72
C GLY A 69 14.77 3.02 4.59
N ARG A 70 14.19 3.45 3.46
CA ARG A 70 14.89 4.00 2.29
C ARG A 70 14.13 5.22 1.75
N PRO A 71 14.16 6.37 2.44
CA PRO A 71 13.24 7.48 2.17
C PRO A 71 13.73 8.43 1.08
N LEU A 72 14.99 8.29 0.65
CA LEU A 72 15.61 9.21 -0.30
C LEU A 72 15.58 8.60 -1.70
N ARG A 73 14.70 9.13 -2.54
CA ARG A 73 14.67 8.83 -3.98
C ARG A 73 16.01 9.18 -4.63
N LEU A 74 16.41 8.42 -5.65
CA LEU A 74 17.65 8.68 -6.39
C LEU A 74 17.44 9.74 -7.47
N ASN A 75 18.48 10.54 -7.73
CA ASN A 75 18.56 11.29 -8.97
C ASN A 75 19.18 10.41 -10.07
N ILE A 76 18.41 10.12 -11.12
CA ILE A 76 18.82 9.22 -12.20
C ILE A 76 18.85 10.00 -13.51
N THR A 77 20.05 10.34 -13.99
CA THR A 77 20.20 11.04 -15.28
C THR A 77 20.06 10.07 -16.45
N ASN A 78 19.61 10.58 -17.60
CA ASN A 78 19.51 9.80 -18.85
C ASN A 78 18.60 8.56 -18.76
N ILE A 79 17.58 8.58 -17.88
CA ILE A 79 16.65 7.47 -17.62
C ILE A 79 15.92 6.97 -18.88
N ASP A 80 15.72 7.83 -19.89
CA ASP A 80 15.00 7.50 -21.12
C ASP A 80 15.87 6.90 -22.24
N THR A 81 17.18 6.70 -22.01
CA THR A 81 18.11 6.29 -23.08
C THR A 81 17.84 4.90 -23.66
N TYR A 82 17.33 3.98 -22.84
CA TYR A 82 17.04 2.60 -23.22
C TYR A 82 15.56 2.26 -22.93
N PRO A 83 14.62 2.75 -23.76
CA PRO A 83 13.18 2.52 -23.56
C PRO A 83 12.78 1.05 -23.76
N GLU A 84 13.59 0.25 -24.44
CA GLU A 84 13.36 -1.17 -24.68
C GLU A 84 13.66 -2.06 -23.48
N ILE A 85 14.45 -1.59 -22.50
CA ILE A 85 14.74 -2.34 -21.27
C ILE A 85 13.52 -2.23 -20.35
N PRO A 86 12.83 -3.34 -20.03
CA PRO A 86 11.63 -3.30 -19.19
C PRO A 86 11.95 -2.80 -17.77
N ARG A 87 11.02 -2.01 -17.22
CA ARG A 87 11.15 -1.38 -15.90
C ARG A 87 9.96 -1.74 -15.05
N ALA A 88 10.23 -2.33 -13.89
CA ALA A 88 9.19 -2.66 -12.93
C ALA A 88 9.51 -2.08 -11.54
N LEU A 89 8.47 -1.80 -10.77
CA LEU A 89 8.56 -1.46 -9.35
C LEU A 89 8.29 -2.72 -8.53
N TYR A 90 9.13 -3.02 -7.55
CA TYR A 90 8.77 -3.89 -6.45
C TYR A 90 8.28 -3.04 -5.27
N PHE A 91 6.97 -3.11 -5.00
CA PHE A 91 6.31 -2.29 -4.00
C PHE A 91 6.48 -2.88 -2.59
N ASN A 92 7.71 -2.79 -2.08
CA ASN A 92 8.18 -3.41 -0.83
C ASN A 92 8.04 -2.52 0.42
N CYS A 93 6.93 -1.78 0.53
CA CYS A 93 6.64 -0.97 1.70
C CYS A 93 5.34 -1.41 2.38
N ASP A 94 5.11 -0.92 3.59
CA ASP A 94 3.79 -1.03 4.22
C ASP A 94 2.74 -0.34 3.33
N PRO A 95 1.54 -0.91 3.11
CA PRO A 95 0.47 -0.27 2.32
C PRO A 95 0.05 1.11 2.87
N HIS A 96 0.43 1.43 4.10
CA HIS A 96 0.14 2.70 4.78
C HIS A 96 1.36 3.60 4.91
N ASP A 97 2.48 3.23 4.28
CA ASP A 97 3.72 3.99 4.42
C ASP A 97 3.48 5.44 3.99
N PRO A 98 3.88 6.43 4.83
CA PRO A 98 3.71 7.84 4.52
C PRO A 98 4.44 8.27 3.23
N MET A 99 5.40 7.48 2.75
CA MET A 99 6.23 7.76 1.57
C MET A 99 5.60 7.33 0.24
N ARG A 100 4.36 6.80 0.24
CA ARG A 100 3.66 6.43 -1.00
C ARG A 100 3.66 7.53 -2.08
N PRO A 101 3.45 8.83 -1.80
CA PRO A 101 3.54 9.86 -2.84
C PRO A 101 4.90 9.91 -3.54
N LEU A 102 6.00 9.70 -2.80
CA LEU A 102 7.35 9.65 -3.38
C LEU A 102 7.50 8.45 -4.31
N THR A 103 6.99 7.29 -3.88
CA THR A 103 6.97 6.07 -4.71
C THR A 103 6.16 6.29 -5.98
N LEU A 104 4.96 6.87 -5.87
CA LEU A 104 4.10 7.16 -7.00
C LEU A 104 4.73 8.16 -7.99
N SER A 105 5.40 9.20 -7.49
CA SER A 105 6.17 10.12 -8.33
C SER A 105 7.31 9.41 -9.07
N ALA A 106 8.00 8.48 -8.39
CA ALA A 106 9.06 7.68 -9.00
C ALA A 106 8.56 6.73 -10.11
N VAL A 107 7.34 6.20 -9.98
CA VAL A 107 6.72 5.36 -11.04
C VAL A 107 6.65 6.11 -12.36
N THR A 108 6.14 7.35 -12.33
CA THR A 108 6.03 8.19 -13.54
C THR A 108 7.40 8.65 -14.02
N GLU A 109 8.26 9.16 -13.14
CA GLU A 109 9.56 9.73 -13.50
C GLU A 109 10.53 8.69 -14.10
N TYR A 110 10.49 7.45 -13.63
CA TYR A 110 11.40 6.41 -14.09
C TYR A 110 10.84 5.59 -15.26
N GLY A 111 9.64 5.92 -15.74
CA GLY A 111 8.98 5.19 -16.82
C GLY A 111 8.67 3.74 -16.45
N ILE A 112 8.17 3.50 -15.24
CA ILE A 112 7.79 2.18 -14.76
C ILE A 112 6.41 1.82 -15.31
N ASP A 113 6.29 0.66 -15.94
CA ASP A 113 5.02 0.18 -16.53
C ASP A 113 4.41 -1.03 -15.80
N THR A 114 5.20 -1.70 -14.96
CA THR A 114 4.83 -2.91 -14.24
C THR A 114 5.08 -2.73 -12.76
N ILE A 115 4.14 -3.15 -11.91
CA ILE A 115 4.25 -3.04 -10.46
C ILE A 115 4.03 -4.42 -9.83
N PHE A 116 4.96 -4.85 -8.98
CA PHE A 116 4.82 -6.04 -8.15
C PHE A 116 4.45 -5.62 -6.73
N CYS A 117 3.19 -5.82 -6.36
CA CYS A 117 2.67 -5.55 -5.03
C CYS A 117 3.05 -6.67 -4.06
N PHE A 118 3.61 -6.31 -2.90
CA PHE A 118 4.02 -7.26 -1.85
C PHE A 118 2.83 -7.72 -0.98
N GLY A 119 1.73 -8.05 -1.65
CA GLY A 119 0.44 -8.35 -1.05
C GLY A 119 -0.69 -7.66 -1.80
N LEU A 120 -1.93 -8.08 -1.52
CA LEU A 120 -3.12 -7.51 -2.14
C LEU A 120 -3.45 -6.13 -1.55
N GLU A 121 -3.04 -5.89 -0.31
CA GLU A 121 -3.30 -4.67 0.45
C GLU A 121 -2.90 -3.39 -0.29
N HIS A 122 -1.81 -3.40 -1.09
CA HIS A 122 -1.44 -2.24 -1.91
C HIS A 122 -2.52 -1.87 -2.92
N LEU A 123 -3.08 -2.86 -3.61
CA LEU A 123 -4.14 -2.64 -4.60
C LEU A 123 -5.46 -2.20 -3.95
N GLN A 124 -5.72 -2.67 -2.73
CA GLN A 124 -6.92 -2.27 -2.00
C GLN A 124 -6.83 -0.81 -1.54
N HIS A 125 -5.66 -0.35 -1.13
CA HIS A 125 -5.47 0.96 -0.52
C HIS A 125 -5.06 2.07 -1.49
N MET A 126 -4.59 1.71 -2.68
CA MET A 126 -4.09 2.64 -3.70
C MET A 126 -4.81 2.40 -5.03
N PRO A 127 -6.04 2.93 -5.19
CA PRO A 127 -6.82 2.74 -6.42
C PRO A 127 -6.09 3.25 -7.68
N GLU A 128 -5.14 4.15 -7.55
CA GLU A 128 -4.31 4.70 -8.63
C GLU A 128 -3.43 3.63 -9.29
N LEU A 129 -3.12 2.54 -8.59
CA LEU A 129 -2.39 1.41 -9.15
C LEU A 129 -3.16 0.69 -10.27
N SER A 130 -4.48 0.88 -10.36
CA SER A 130 -5.29 0.36 -11.46
C SER A 130 -4.87 0.87 -12.84
N GLN A 131 -4.11 1.96 -12.91
CA GLN A 131 -3.56 2.52 -14.15
C GLN A 131 -2.34 1.73 -14.67
N PHE A 132 -1.81 0.79 -13.88
CA PHE A 132 -0.60 0.04 -14.18
C PHE A 132 -0.88 -1.46 -14.29
N THR A 133 0.04 -2.17 -14.97
CA THR A 133 0.04 -3.63 -14.90
C THR A 133 0.57 -4.07 -13.54
N CYS A 134 -0.34 -4.44 -12.63
CA CYS A 134 0.02 -4.81 -11.27
C CYS A 134 -0.10 -6.31 -11.00
N PHE A 135 0.96 -6.94 -10.52
CA PHE A 135 0.98 -8.34 -10.09
C PHE A 135 1.12 -8.44 -8.59
N VAL A 136 0.50 -9.46 -7.99
CA VAL A 136 0.54 -9.69 -6.54
C VAL A 136 1.44 -10.88 -6.26
N ILE A 137 2.46 -10.66 -5.45
CA ILE A 137 3.47 -11.66 -5.13
C ILE A 137 3.50 -11.94 -3.63
N PRO A 138 3.71 -13.21 -3.22
CA PRO A 138 3.57 -13.57 -1.83
C PRO A 138 4.79 -13.11 -1.03
N LYS A 139 4.56 -12.96 0.26
CA LYS A 139 5.63 -12.89 1.26
C LYS A 139 6.38 -14.22 1.27
N PHE A 140 7.64 -14.19 1.67
CA PHE A 140 8.50 -15.38 1.77
C PHE A 140 9.38 -15.30 3.02
N ILE A 141 10.05 -16.40 3.33
CA ILE A 141 11.02 -16.50 4.43
C ILE A 141 12.41 -16.88 3.94
N ASP A 142 13.40 -16.56 4.75
CA ASP A 142 14.75 -17.14 4.67
C ASP A 142 14.76 -18.50 5.38
N PRO A 143 14.88 -19.63 4.67
CA PRO A 143 14.90 -20.93 5.34
C PRO A 143 16.18 -21.17 6.14
N GLU A 144 17.26 -20.40 5.94
CA GLU A 144 18.46 -20.50 6.76
C GLU A 144 18.23 -19.96 8.18
N ILE A 145 17.31 -19.00 8.33
CA ILE A 145 16.90 -18.43 9.62
C ILE A 145 15.65 -19.12 10.15
N PHE A 146 14.63 -19.29 9.31
CA PHE A 146 13.34 -19.85 9.70
C PHE A 146 13.25 -21.31 9.28
N HIS A 147 13.78 -22.17 10.13
CA HIS A 147 13.67 -23.62 10.02
C HIS A 147 13.37 -24.24 11.39
N ASP A 148 13.02 -25.52 11.39
CA ASP A 148 12.88 -26.28 12.62
C ASP A 148 14.26 -26.54 13.24
N TYR A 149 14.54 -25.88 14.36
CA TYR A 149 15.79 -26.05 15.09
C TYR A 149 15.84 -27.35 15.90
N ASN A 150 14.77 -28.15 15.88
CA ASN A 150 14.63 -29.40 16.64
C ASN A 150 14.91 -29.19 18.15
N LEU A 151 14.45 -28.04 18.67
CA LEU A 151 14.58 -27.68 20.07
C LEU A 151 13.42 -28.27 20.88
N GLU A 152 13.68 -28.51 22.16
CA GLU A 152 12.64 -28.92 23.10
C GLU A 152 11.52 -27.87 23.17
N LYS A 153 10.28 -28.33 23.06
CA LYS A 153 9.08 -27.49 23.17
C LYS A 153 8.81 -27.18 24.64
N ILE A 154 9.20 -25.99 25.09
CA ILE A 154 9.11 -25.54 26.49
C ILE A 154 8.18 -24.33 26.70
N ILE A 155 7.74 -23.68 25.62
CA ILE A 155 6.82 -22.53 25.68
C ILE A 155 5.43 -22.98 25.18
N PRO A 156 4.40 -23.08 26.03
CA PRO A 156 3.08 -23.52 25.58
C PRO A 156 2.47 -22.59 24.53
N VAL A 157 2.36 -21.29 24.84
CA VAL A 157 1.86 -20.29 23.90
C VAL A 157 2.81 -19.11 23.83
N ASN A 158 3.03 -18.61 22.63
CA ASN A 158 3.91 -17.49 22.35
C ASN A 158 3.19 -16.40 21.53
N ILE A 159 3.32 -15.15 21.97
CA ILE A 159 2.92 -13.97 21.20
C ILE A 159 4.14 -13.08 20.98
N MET A 160 4.74 -13.22 19.80
CA MET A 160 5.98 -12.55 19.42
C MET A 160 5.78 -11.15 18.84
N SER A 161 6.65 -10.22 19.23
CA SER A 161 6.76 -8.85 18.67
C SER A 161 5.40 -8.12 18.58
N GLY A 162 4.60 -8.23 19.63
CA GLY A 162 3.23 -7.73 19.65
C GLY A 162 3.17 -6.22 19.85
N HIS A 163 2.75 -5.48 18.81
CA HIS A 163 1.98 -4.28 19.05
C HIS A 163 0.60 -4.72 19.54
N LEU A 164 0.25 -4.34 20.78
CA LEU A 164 -1.01 -4.72 21.45
C LEU A 164 -2.05 -3.59 21.39
N PHE A 165 -2.02 -2.77 20.34
CA PHE A 165 -2.92 -1.64 20.17
C PHE A 165 -4.31 -2.15 19.73
N PRO A 166 -5.35 -2.07 20.57
CA PRO A 166 -6.64 -2.67 20.25
C PRO A 166 -7.32 -2.02 19.03
N SER A 167 -6.99 -0.76 18.73
CA SER A 167 -7.53 -0.04 17.56
C SER A 167 -7.09 -0.66 16.23
N PHE A 168 -5.89 -1.26 16.17
CA PHE A 168 -5.32 -1.82 14.94
C PHE A 168 -5.14 -3.35 14.96
N TYR A 169 -4.88 -3.92 16.14
CA TYR A 169 -4.73 -5.36 16.36
C TYR A 169 -5.78 -5.88 17.38
N PRO A 170 -7.09 -5.77 17.07
CA PRO A 170 -8.14 -6.13 18.02
C PRO A 170 -8.09 -7.61 18.40
N TRP A 171 -7.84 -8.50 17.42
CA TRP A 171 -7.75 -9.94 17.68
C TRP A 171 -6.56 -10.26 18.58
N ARG A 172 -5.36 -9.71 18.30
CA ARG A 172 -4.18 -9.93 19.14
C ARG A 172 -4.38 -9.41 20.55
N ALA A 173 -4.92 -8.20 20.70
CA ALA A 173 -5.16 -7.60 22.02
C ALA A 173 -6.10 -8.47 22.86
N LYS A 174 -7.18 -8.95 22.25
CA LYS A 174 -8.13 -9.87 22.89
C LYS A 174 -7.50 -11.22 23.22
N LEU A 175 -6.81 -11.84 22.26
CA LEU A 175 -6.11 -13.11 22.46
C LEU A 175 -5.11 -13.00 23.60
N THR A 176 -4.25 -11.98 23.60
CA THR A 176 -3.23 -11.78 24.64
C THR A 176 -3.88 -11.65 26.01
N HIS A 177 -5.00 -10.92 26.11
CA HIS A 177 -5.72 -10.76 27.36
C HIS A 177 -6.28 -12.09 27.88
N GLU A 178 -6.92 -12.88 27.02
CA GLU A 178 -7.65 -14.08 27.41
C GLU A 178 -6.74 -15.31 27.56
N VAL A 179 -5.78 -15.53 26.65
CA VAL A 179 -4.97 -16.76 26.58
C VAL A 179 -4.04 -16.93 27.77
N GLN A 180 -3.51 -15.84 28.32
CA GLN A 180 -2.63 -15.85 29.50
C GLN A 180 -3.33 -16.37 30.78
N HIS A 181 -4.67 -16.34 30.82
CA HIS A 181 -5.46 -16.89 31.92
C HIS A 181 -5.68 -18.41 31.79
N LEU A 182 -5.43 -18.97 30.60
CA LEU A 182 -5.70 -20.36 30.27
C LEU A 182 -4.41 -21.17 30.08
N PHE A 183 -3.35 -20.55 29.58
CA PHE A 183 -2.09 -21.20 29.24
C PHE A 183 -0.89 -20.35 29.66
N PRO A 184 0.21 -20.97 30.14
CA PRO A 184 1.48 -20.26 30.29
C PRO A 184 1.88 -19.64 28.95
N THR A 185 2.00 -18.31 28.93
CA THR A 185 2.16 -17.55 27.70
C THR A 185 3.42 -16.68 27.77
N LEU A 186 4.31 -16.80 26.80
CA LEU A 186 5.43 -15.88 26.59
C LEU A 186 4.97 -14.74 25.68
N ILE A 187 5.02 -13.51 26.20
CA ILE A 187 4.72 -12.30 25.43
C ILE A 187 6.02 -11.54 25.22
N TYR A 188 6.32 -11.23 23.96
CA TYR A 188 7.50 -10.48 23.60
C TYR A 188 7.13 -9.19 22.86
N THR A 189 7.61 -8.04 23.33
CA THR A 189 7.27 -6.74 22.75
C THR A 189 8.04 -6.47 21.46
N HIS A 190 7.44 -5.69 20.54
CA HIS A 190 8.09 -5.33 19.28
C HIS A 190 9.43 -4.59 19.53
N PRO A 191 10.52 -4.97 18.84
CA PRO A 191 11.85 -4.36 19.01
C PRO A 191 11.92 -2.87 18.62
N GLY A 192 10.97 -2.42 17.80
CA GLY A 192 11.00 -1.09 17.20
C GLY A 192 11.82 -1.07 15.91
N TYR A 193 11.76 0.06 15.20
CA TYR A 193 12.45 0.25 13.91
C TYR A 193 13.56 1.30 13.96
N SER A 194 13.82 1.90 15.13
CA SER A 194 14.88 2.89 15.34
C SER A 194 16.16 2.24 15.85
N LEU A 195 17.32 2.70 15.35
CA LEU A 195 18.63 2.31 15.90
C LEU A 195 18.80 2.70 17.38
N HIS A 196 18.09 3.74 17.82
CA HIS A 196 18.19 4.27 19.17
C HIS A 196 17.36 3.47 20.20
N ASP A 197 16.50 2.56 19.75
CA ASP A 197 15.58 1.78 20.61
C ASP A 197 16.14 0.39 21.01
N ARG A 198 17.46 0.24 21.13
CA ARG A 198 18.04 -1.05 21.55
C ARG A 198 17.65 -1.38 22.99
N ARG A 199 16.77 -2.37 23.16
CA ARG A 199 16.33 -2.86 24.48
C ARG A 199 17.29 -3.95 24.97
N PRO A 200 17.63 -4.01 26.27
CA PRO A 200 18.60 -4.98 26.81
C PRO A 200 18.26 -6.46 26.55
N PHE A 201 16.99 -6.75 26.30
CA PHE A 201 16.48 -8.11 26.08
C PHE A 201 16.01 -8.34 24.66
N GLU A 202 16.40 -7.49 23.72
CA GLU A 202 16.03 -7.56 22.30
C GLU A 202 16.35 -8.91 21.65
N ILE A 203 15.39 -9.47 20.90
CA ILE A 203 15.52 -10.77 20.22
C ILE A 203 15.24 -10.56 18.73
N ARG A 204 16.18 -10.99 17.89
CA ARG A 204 16.14 -10.85 16.42
C ARG A 204 16.70 -12.10 15.75
N ASP A 205 16.45 -12.21 14.44
CA ASP A 205 17.06 -13.20 13.54
C ASP A 205 16.97 -14.65 14.06
N ALA A 206 18.07 -15.39 14.07
CA ALA A 206 18.09 -16.79 14.53
C ALA A 206 17.59 -16.96 15.98
N LYS A 207 17.87 -16.02 16.89
CA LYS A 207 17.35 -16.11 18.28
C LYS A 207 15.82 -15.98 18.32
N TYR A 208 15.28 -15.14 17.44
CA TYR A 208 13.84 -14.98 17.28
C TYR A 208 13.19 -16.27 16.76
N ALA A 209 13.76 -16.84 15.69
CA ALA A 209 13.28 -18.10 15.13
C ALA A 209 13.43 -19.28 16.11
N GLN A 210 14.52 -19.34 16.88
CA GLN A 210 14.72 -20.37 17.93
C GLN A 210 13.65 -20.31 19.02
N LEU A 211 13.27 -19.12 19.51
CA LEU A 211 12.21 -19.02 20.52
C LEU A 211 10.85 -19.41 19.97
N ILE A 212 10.55 -19.05 18.72
CA ILE A 212 9.38 -19.57 18.04
C ILE A 212 9.45 -21.09 17.99
N SER A 213 10.59 -21.66 17.59
CA SER A 213 10.82 -23.10 17.49
C SER A 213 10.74 -23.83 18.84
N GLN A 214 10.98 -23.15 19.97
CA GLN A 214 10.73 -23.70 21.32
C GLN A 214 9.26 -23.64 21.76
N SER A 215 8.39 -23.04 20.96
CA SER A 215 6.96 -22.88 21.28
C SER A 215 6.10 -24.01 20.72
N TYR A 216 5.08 -24.45 21.46
CA TYR A 216 4.05 -25.33 20.91
C TYR A 216 3.19 -24.56 19.89
N PHE A 217 2.65 -23.43 20.34
CA PHE A 217 1.80 -22.55 19.56
C PHE A 217 2.36 -21.13 19.52
N SER A 218 2.26 -20.45 18.37
CA SER A 218 2.57 -19.03 18.29
C SER A 218 1.54 -18.26 17.47
N ALA A 219 1.18 -17.07 17.93
CA ALA A 219 0.10 -16.29 17.34
C ALA A 219 0.58 -15.19 16.39
N ALA A 220 -0.11 -15.06 15.26
CA ALA A 220 -0.03 -13.91 14.37
C ALA A 220 -1.45 -13.38 14.06
N ASP A 221 -1.56 -12.08 13.83
CA ASP A 221 -2.82 -11.38 13.58
C ASP A 221 -2.77 -10.83 12.15
N THR A 222 -3.91 -10.85 11.45
CA THR A 222 -4.08 -10.25 10.12
C THR A 222 -4.43 -8.77 10.18
N THR A 223 -4.43 -8.18 11.38
CA THR A 223 -4.80 -6.78 11.67
C THR A 223 -6.28 -6.52 11.43
N ARG A 224 -6.75 -5.30 11.72
CA ARG A 224 -8.11 -4.88 11.36
C ARG A 224 -8.34 -4.81 9.83
N LEU A 225 -7.27 -4.90 9.04
CA LEU A 225 -7.31 -4.81 7.58
C LEU A 225 -7.30 -6.16 6.88
N ASP A 226 -7.21 -7.24 7.64
CA ASP A 226 -7.18 -8.61 7.15
C ASP A 226 -6.14 -8.84 6.05
N TYR A 227 -4.84 -8.69 6.35
CA TYR A 227 -3.75 -9.05 5.43
C TYR A 227 -2.67 -9.91 6.11
N VAL A 228 -1.95 -10.69 5.30
CA VAL A 228 -0.90 -11.59 5.77
C VAL A 228 0.38 -10.81 6.03
N VAL A 229 0.88 -10.86 7.27
CA VAL A 229 2.27 -10.47 7.63
C VAL A 229 3.22 -11.66 7.61
N ARG A 230 4.53 -11.41 7.52
CA ARG A 230 5.58 -12.44 7.47
C ARG A 230 5.50 -13.48 8.59
N LYS A 231 5.06 -13.07 9.79
CA LYS A 231 4.92 -13.95 10.96
C LYS A 231 4.08 -15.19 10.68
N HIS A 232 3.06 -15.08 9.81
CA HIS A 232 2.24 -16.23 9.42
C HIS A 232 3.05 -17.31 8.69
N LEU A 233 4.15 -16.95 8.05
CA LEU A 233 5.08 -17.88 7.40
C LEU A 233 6.23 -18.29 8.34
N GLU A 234 6.79 -17.32 9.06
CA GLU A 234 7.92 -17.52 9.99
C GLU A 234 7.60 -18.52 11.10
N ILE A 235 6.38 -18.48 11.65
CA ILE A 235 5.94 -19.38 12.73
C ILE A 235 5.96 -20.85 12.29
N PRO A 236 5.21 -21.26 11.26
CA PRO A 236 5.24 -22.64 10.76
C PRO A 236 6.60 -23.04 10.20
N ALA A 237 7.32 -22.13 9.54
CA ALA A 237 8.68 -22.40 9.06
C ALA A 237 9.65 -22.75 10.19
N SER A 238 9.44 -22.21 11.40
CA SER A 238 10.25 -22.51 12.59
C SER A 238 9.81 -23.81 13.30
N GLY A 239 8.89 -24.57 12.69
CA GLY A 239 8.38 -25.82 13.25
C GLY A 239 7.41 -25.61 14.40
N THR A 240 6.55 -24.59 14.35
CA THR A 240 5.57 -24.25 15.41
C THR A 240 4.17 -24.08 14.84
N VAL A 241 3.14 -24.49 15.57
CA VAL A 241 1.75 -24.36 15.10
C VAL A 241 1.32 -22.89 15.14
N LEU A 242 0.89 -22.37 14.00
CA LEU A 242 0.34 -21.03 13.86
C LEU A 242 -1.06 -20.94 14.49
N LEU A 243 -1.26 -19.96 15.36
CA LEU A 243 -2.57 -19.48 15.78
C LEU A 243 -2.89 -18.19 15.04
N ALA A 244 -4.08 -18.09 14.44
CA ALA A 244 -4.48 -16.93 13.66
C ALA A 244 -6.00 -16.63 13.78
N PRO A 245 -6.44 -15.40 13.46
CA PRO A 245 -7.86 -15.16 13.20
C PRO A 245 -8.34 -15.96 11.99
N ASP A 246 -9.66 -16.11 11.86
CA ASP A 246 -10.25 -16.53 10.59
C ASP A 246 -9.98 -15.45 9.54
N SER A 247 -9.40 -15.84 8.39
CA SER A 247 -8.95 -14.92 7.34
C SER A 247 -8.96 -15.58 5.98
N ASP A 248 -9.62 -14.94 5.02
CA ASP A 248 -9.58 -15.37 3.62
C ASP A 248 -8.18 -15.16 3.01
N ARG A 249 -7.45 -14.14 3.45
CA ARG A 249 -6.07 -13.94 3.00
C ARG A 249 -5.13 -15.06 3.41
N LEU A 250 -5.34 -15.66 4.60
CA LEU A 250 -4.55 -16.84 4.97
C LEU A 250 -4.92 -18.06 4.11
N ARG A 251 -6.19 -18.23 3.75
CA ARG A 251 -6.62 -19.30 2.83
C ARG A 251 -5.99 -19.16 1.44
N GLU A 252 -5.80 -17.94 0.95
CA GLU A 252 -5.10 -17.65 -0.31
C GLU A 252 -3.62 -18.09 -0.28
N TYR A 253 -2.98 -18.09 0.90
CA TYR A 253 -1.66 -18.67 1.13
C TYR A 253 -1.69 -20.20 1.34
N GLY A 254 -2.86 -20.84 1.25
CA GLY A 254 -3.03 -22.28 1.45
C GLY A 254 -3.14 -22.70 2.92
N PHE A 255 -3.27 -21.77 3.86
CA PHE A 255 -3.56 -22.12 5.25
C PHE A 255 -4.98 -22.65 5.40
N ALA A 256 -5.12 -23.72 6.16
CA ALA A 256 -6.37 -24.40 6.45
C ALA A 256 -6.44 -24.74 7.94
N ASP A 257 -7.53 -24.32 8.55
CA ASP A 257 -7.83 -24.54 9.96
C ASP A 257 -7.81 -26.03 10.33
N MET A 258 -7.21 -26.34 11.47
CA MET A 258 -6.99 -27.70 11.99
C MET A 258 -6.25 -28.65 11.04
N GLN A 259 -5.62 -28.15 9.97
CA GLN A 259 -4.82 -28.95 9.04
C GLN A 259 -3.35 -28.54 9.04
N ASN A 260 -3.07 -27.25 8.93
CA ASN A 260 -1.69 -26.73 8.89
C ASN A 260 -1.51 -25.45 9.75
N CYS A 261 -2.59 -25.03 10.40
CA CYS A 261 -2.65 -23.96 11.39
C CYS A 261 -3.92 -24.15 12.24
N ILE A 262 -4.11 -23.32 13.27
CA ILE A 262 -5.36 -23.22 14.03
C ILE A 262 -5.89 -21.80 13.87
N MET A 263 -7.05 -21.68 13.24
CA MET A 263 -7.76 -20.41 13.07
C MET A 263 -8.94 -20.32 14.04
N GLY A 264 -9.26 -19.12 14.50
CA GLY A 264 -10.46 -18.90 15.30
C GLY A 264 -10.39 -17.67 16.19
N SER A 265 -11.38 -17.56 17.09
CA SER A 265 -11.36 -16.53 18.11
C SER A 265 -12.12 -16.93 19.38
N GLY A 266 -11.76 -16.31 20.51
CA GLY A 266 -12.45 -16.51 21.78
C GLY A 266 -12.49 -17.98 22.22
N LYS A 267 -13.63 -18.39 22.79
CA LYS A 267 -13.79 -19.72 23.40
C LYS A 267 -13.49 -20.88 22.44
N GLU A 268 -13.86 -20.73 21.18
CA GLU A 268 -13.72 -21.77 20.16
C GLU A 268 -12.22 -22.02 19.85
N LEU A 269 -11.42 -20.95 19.71
CA LEU A 269 -9.97 -21.07 19.56
C LEU A 269 -9.33 -21.78 20.76
N TYR A 270 -9.75 -21.46 21.98
CA TYR A 270 -9.19 -22.10 23.18
C TYR A 270 -9.55 -23.58 23.30
N GLN A 271 -10.74 -23.98 22.83
CA GLN A 271 -11.13 -25.37 22.75
C GLN A 271 -10.22 -26.14 21.79
N LYS A 272 -9.95 -25.59 20.60
CA LYS A 272 -9.01 -26.16 19.63
C LYS A 272 -7.59 -26.29 20.18
N ILE A 273 -7.06 -25.25 20.83
CA ILE A 273 -5.73 -25.30 21.47
C ILE A 273 -5.68 -26.42 22.51
N ASN A 274 -6.71 -26.53 23.37
CA ASN A 274 -6.78 -27.56 24.40
C ASN A 274 -6.92 -28.97 23.82
N GLU A 275 -7.69 -29.14 22.75
CA GLU A 275 -7.84 -30.42 22.03
C GLU A 275 -6.49 -30.86 21.45
N VAL A 276 -5.83 -29.99 20.67
CA VAL A 276 -4.52 -30.28 20.07
C VAL A 276 -3.46 -30.51 21.13
N SER A 277 -3.50 -29.81 22.27
CA SER A 277 -2.53 -30.01 23.36
C SER A 277 -2.62 -31.38 24.05
N LYS A 278 -3.74 -32.10 23.89
CA LYS A 278 -3.96 -33.43 24.49
C LYS A 278 -3.59 -34.57 23.55
N ASP A 279 -3.39 -34.28 22.27
CA ASP A 279 -3.11 -35.26 21.23
C ASP A 279 -1.80 -34.85 20.51
N LEU A 280 -0.70 -35.51 20.91
CA LEU A 280 0.62 -35.23 20.36
C LEU A 280 0.74 -35.63 18.88
N ASP A 281 -0.05 -36.59 18.41
CA ASP A 281 -0.04 -37.01 17.01
C ASP A 281 -0.75 -35.94 16.16
N LEU A 282 -1.90 -35.44 16.62
CA LEU A 282 -2.59 -34.32 15.98
C LEU A 282 -1.73 -33.05 15.96
N TYR A 283 -1.09 -32.70 17.09
CA TYR A 283 -0.15 -31.59 17.15
C TYR A 283 0.98 -31.74 16.11
N SER A 284 1.59 -32.93 16.06
CA SER A 284 2.71 -33.21 15.16
C SER A 284 2.28 -33.14 13.69
N ASP A 285 1.09 -33.62 13.36
CA ASP A 285 0.54 -33.56 12.00
C ASP A 285 0.28 -32.12 11.54
N ILE A 286 -0.40 -31.29 12.36
CA ILE A 286 -0.66 -29.89 12.04
C ILE A 286 0.65 -29.11 11.86
N ARG A 287 1.57 -29.29 12.82
CA ARG A 287 2.91 -28.67 12.79
C ARG A 287 3.67 -29.02 11.51
N ARG A 288 3.72 -30.31 11.17
CA ARG A 288 4.43 -30.82 9.98
C ARG A 288 3.82 -30.26 8.70
N LYS A 289 2.49 -30.28 8.56
CA LYS A 289 1.81 -29.73 7.37
C LYS A 289 2.00 -28.22 7.23
N GLY A 290 2.02 -27.48 8.34
CA GLY A 290 2.36 -26.04 8.35
C GLY A 290 3.78 -25.79 7.86
N TYR A 291 4.74 -26.53 8.40
CA TYR A 291 6.14 -26.47 7.98
C TYR A 291 6.31 -26.80 6.48
N GLU A 292 5.71 -27.90 6.02
CA GLU A 292 5.73 -28.35 4.62
C GLU A 292 5.13 -27.31 3.67
N LEU A 293 3.99 -26.70 4.04
CA LEU A 293 3.37 -25.63 3.25
C LEU A 293 4.36 -24.49 3.00
N VAL A 294 5.03 -24.00 4.05
CA VAL A 294 5.94 -22.86 3.92
C VAL A 294 7.22 -23.22 3.19
N HIS A 295 7.88 -24.32 3.58
CA HIS A 295 9.17 -24.70 2.99
C HIS A 295 9.06 -25.16 1.54
N SER A 296 7.89 -25.61 1.08
CA SER A 296 7.69 -26.00 -0.32
C SER A 296 7.31 -24.83 -1.25
N ARG A 297 6.88 -23.68 -0.73
CA ARG A 297 6.28 -22.60 -1.55
C ARG A 297 6.77 -21.19 -1.25
N TYR A 298 7.08 -20.88 0.00
CA TYR A 298 7.26 -19.51 0.47
C TYR A 298 8.68 -19.28 1.02
N THR A 299 9.69 -19.92 0.42
CA THR A 299 11.11 -19.68 0.71
C THR A 299 11.73 -18.76 -0.34
N ARG A 300 12.86 -18.10 -0.02
CA ARG A 300 13.64 -17.33 -0.99
C ARG A 300 13.94 -18.11 -2.28
N GLN A 301 14.22 -19.40 -2.17
CA GLN A 301 14.57 -20.28 -3.29
C GLN A 301 13.36 -20.67 -4.16
N ALA A 302 12.16 -20.67 -3.58
CA ALA A 302 10.91 -20.95 -4.30
C ALA A 302 10.31 -19.69 -4.94
N TRP A 303 10.83 -18.50 -4.59
CA TRP A 303 10.27 -17.22 -5.02
C TRP A 303 10.78 -16.82 -6.41
N THR A 304 10.14 -17.35 -7.46
CA THR A 304 10.55 -17.17 -8.87
C THR A 304 9.83 -16.05 -9.60
N TYR A 305 8.86 -15.38 -8.95
CA TYR A 305 7.84 -14.56 -9.61
C TYR A 305 8.37 -13.50 -10.59
N ILE A 306 9.35 -12.69 -10.20
CA ILE A 306 9.88 -11.63 -11.08
C ILE A 306 10.60 -12.24 -12.29
N ALA A 307 11.35 -13.33 -12.10
CA ALA A 307 12.02 -14.02 -13.19
C ALA A 307 11.00 -14.68 -14.15
N ASP A 308 9.97 -15.32 -13.60
CA ASP A 308 8.90 -15.96 -14.38
C ASP A 308 8.10 -14.93 -15.19
N TRP A 309 7.79 -13.77 -14.59
CA TRP A 309 7.17 -12.64 -15.30
C TRP A 309 8.03 -12.20 -16.47
N TYR A 310 9.34 -12.03 -16.26
CA TYR A 310 10.23 -11.54 -17.32
C TYR A 310 10.31 -12.51 -18.49
N GLU A 311 10.43 -13.82 -18.21
CA GLU A 311 10.42 -14.84 -19.27
C GLU A 311 9.07 -14.87 -20.02
N CYS A 312 7.96 -14.70 -19.30
CA CYS A 312 6.63 -14.58 -19.91
C CYS A 312 6.53 -13.34 -20.81
N ARG A 313 6.96 -12.18 -20.31
CA ARG A 313 6.94 -10.90 -21.02
C ARG A 313 7.76 -10.94 -22.31
N ARG A 314 8.91 -11.60 -22.31
CA ARG A 314 9.75 -11.77 -23.50
C ARG A 314 9.10 -12.58 -24.61
N ALA A 315 8.18 -13.47 -24.25
CA ALA A 315 7.49 -14.32 -25.20
C ALA A 315 6.19 -13.70 -25.73
N VAL A 316 5.76 -12.55 -25.20
CA VAL A 316 4.57 -11.81 -25.64
C VAL A 316 4.72 -11.35 -27.09
N ARG A 317 3.68 -11.60 -27.89
CA ARG A 317 3.57 -11.12 -29.28
C ARG A 317 2.64 -9.92 -29.36
N SER A 318 2.61 -9.29 -30.54
CA SER A 318 1.68 -8.19 -30.80
C SER A 318 0.23 -8.66 -30.59
N GLY A 319 -0.52 -7.91 -29.77
CA GLY A 319 -1.90 -8.25 -29.41
C GLY A 319 -2.02 -9.25 -28.25
N GLU A 320 -0.95 -9.55 -27.53
CA GLU A 320 -0.95 -10.39 -26.32
C GLU A 320 -0.50 -9.57 -25.09
N VAL A 321 -0.86 -10.05 -23.89
CA VAL A 321 -0.44 -9.48 -22.60
C VAL A 321 -0.08 -10.57 -21.60
N VAL A 322 0.75 -10.24 -20.61
CA VAL A 322 1.03 -11.12 -19.46
C VAL A 322 -0.10 -11.00 -18.45
N ARG A 323 -0.57 -12.14 -17.95
CA ARG A 323 -1.61 -12.24 -16.92
C ARG A 323 -1.15 -13.16 -15.80
N GLN A 324 -1.58 -12.90 -14.56
CA GLN A 324 -1.35 -13.80 -13.42
C GLN A 324 -2.59 -14.64 -13.11
N ILE A 325 -2.39 -15.95 -12.91
CA ILE A 325 -3.47 -16.89 -12.55
C ILE A 325 -3.71 -16.81 -11.04
N ASN A 326 -4.89 -16.38 -10.60
CA ASN A 326 -5.23 -16.17 -9.19
C ASN A 326 -4.22 -15.27 -8.44
N TRP A 327 -4.38 -15.13 -7.12
CA TRP A 327 -3.36 -14.51 -6.27
C TRP A 327 -2.16 -15.44 -6.15
N PHE A 328 -0.95 -14.91 -6.38
CA PHE A 328 0.30 -15.66 -6.23
C PHE A 328 0.49 -16.85 -7.17
N GLY A 329 -0.32 -17.02 -8.21
CA GLY A 329 -0.11 -18.08 -9.18
C GLY A 329 0.86 -17.68 -10.29
N LYS A 330 0.95 -18.57 -11.28
CA LYS A 330 1.87 -18.46 -12.42
C LYS A 330 1.43 -17.37 -13.39
N PHE A 331 2.39 -16.91 -14.19
CA PHE A 331 2.14 -16.02 -15.31
C PHE A 331 1.81 -16.81 -16.58
N GLU A 332 0.91 -16.27 -17.39
CA GLU A 332 0.54 -16.79 -18.70
C GLU A 332 0.41 -15.65 -19.71
N ILE A 333 0.50 -16.00 -21.00
CA ILE A 333 0.29 -15.07 -22.11
C ILE A 333 -1.13 -15.27 -22.62
N VAL A 334 -1.87 -14.17 -22.76
CA VAL A 334 -3.25 -14.19 -23.24
C VAL A 334 -3.49 -13.12 -24.29
N PRO A 335 -4.46 -13.31 -25.20
CA PRO A 335 -4.85 -12.26 -26.13
C PRO A 335 -5.31 -10.99 -25.39
N MET A 336 -4.88 -9.84 -25.87
CA MET A 336 -5.28 -8.53 -25.38
C MET A 336 -6.74 -8.27 -25.79
N GLN A 337 -7.65 -8.30 -24.82
CA GLN A 337 -9.02 -7.84 -24.97
C GLN A 337 -9.15 -6.45 -24.33
N SER A 338 -10.14 -5.66 -24.75
CA SER A 338 -10.31 -4.25 -24.39
C SER A 338 -10.33 -3.94 -22.88
N HIS A 339 -10.45 -4.98 -22.04
CA HIS A 339 -10.45 -4.91 -20.58
C HIS A 339 -9.77 -6.14 -19.94
N SER A 340 -8.69 -6.67 -20.53
CA SER A 340 -8.00 -7.83 -19.94
C SER A 340 -7.51 -7.49 -18.52
N ALA A 341 -8.19 -8.04 -17.50
CA ALA A 341 -7.77 -7.91 -16.11
C ALA A 341 -6.38 -8.54 -15.92
N VAL A 342 -5.55 -7.91 -15.08
CA VAL A 342 -4.21 -8.41 -14.76
C VAL A 342 -4.27 -9.78 -14.06
N PHE A 343 -5.41 -10.10 -13.44
CA PHE A 343 -5.71 -11.38 -12.80
C PHE A 343 -6.81 -12.12 -13.55
N VAL A 344 -6.68 -13.44 -13.70
CA VAL A 344 -7.75 -14.30 -14.21
C VAL A 344 -8.95 -14.23 -13.24
N ASN A 345 -10.07 -13.63 -13.66
CA ASN A 345 -11.38 -13.74 -13.00
C ASN A 345 -11.49 -13.24 -11.55
N MET A 346 -10.83 -12.13 -11.17
CA MET A 346 -10.98 -11.59 -9.81
C MET A 346 -11.08 -10.07 -9.78
N ALA A 347 -12.13 -9.57 -9.13
CA ALA A 347 -12.20 -8.19 -8.68
C ALA A 347 -11.29 -8.00 -7.46
N ILE A 348 -10.71 -6.81 -7.31
CA ILE A 348 -9.98 -6.45 -6.08
C ILE A 348 -11.03 -6.19 -4.99
N PRO A 349 -11.13 -7.05 -3.96
CA PRO A 349 -12.08 -6.84 -2.87
C PRO A 349 -11.66 -5.64 -2.03
N ASP A 350 -12.61 -4.89 -1.48
CA ASP A 350 -12.29 -3.85 -0.50
C ASP A 350 -11.72 -4.46 0.78
N SER A 351 -10.69 -3.81 1.33
CA SER A 351 -10.35 -3.99 2.74
C SER A 351 -11.32 -3.20 3.62
N PRO A 352 -11.42 -3.50 4.92
CA PRO A 352 -12.27 -2.74 5.84
C PRO A 352 -12.04 -1.22 5.83
N MET A 353 -10.79 -0.78 5.65
CA MET A 353 -10.48 0.65 5.53
C MET A 353 -10.86 1.22 4.15
N SER A 354 -10.56 0.50 3.07
CA SER A 354 -10.91 0.95 1.71
C SER A 354 -12.42 1.10 1.53
N ALA A 355 -13.21 0.21 2.12
CA ALA A 355 -14.67 0.32 2.16
C ALA A 355 -15.13 1.62 2.85
N VAL A 356 -14.52 1.98 3.99
CA VAL A 356 -14.84 3.23 4.71
C VAL A 356 -14.45 4.45 3.89
N LEU A 357 -13.24 4.47 3.31
CA LEU A 357 -12.76 5.60 2.50
C LEU A 357 -13.61 5.79 1.23
N ARG A 358 -13.98 4.70 0.56
CA ARG A 358 -14.88 4.70 -0.61
C ARG A 358 -16.26 5.24 -0.25
N SER A 359 -16.86 4.74 0.83
CA SER A 359 -18.16 5.19 1.31
C SER A 359 -18.15 6.68 1.68
N ALA A 360 -17.10 7.12 2.39
CA ALA A 360 -16.92 8.52 2.74
C ALA A 360 -16.79 9.43 1.51
N ARG A 361 -16.01 9.00 0.50
CA ARG A 361 -15.90 9.71 -0.78
C ARG A 361 -17.26 9.86 -1.46
N SER A 362 -18.01 8.77 -1.60
CA SER A 362 -19.36 8.81 -2.20
C SER A 362 -20.28 9.76 -1.45
N ALA A 363 -20.32 9.69 -0.11
CA ALA A 363 -21.14 10.60 0.68
C ALA A 363 -20.74 12.08 0.52
N ILE A 364 -19.45 12.39 0.41
CA ILE A 364 -18.98 13.76 0.15
C ILE A 364 -19.44 14.24 -1.23
N LEU A 365 -19.28 13.42 -2.26
CA LEU A 365 -19.64 13.77 -3.64
C LEU A 365 -21.15 13.84 -3.84
N GLU A 366 -21.92 12.96 -3.23
CA GLU A 366 -23.37 12.82 -3.47
C GLU A 366 -24.23 13.57 -2.43
N GLY A 367 -23.62 14.16 -1.40
CA GLY A 367 -24.35 14.87 -0.34
C GLY A 367 -25.05 13.95 0.66
N GLY A 368 -24.40 12.84 1.04
CA GLY A 368 -24.87 11.88 2.05
C GLY A 368 -24.78 12.38 3.50
N ASP A 369 -24.96 11.48 4.47
CA ASP A 369 -24.86 11.80 5.91
C ASP A 369 -23.39 12.03 6.32
N LEU A 370 -22.95 13.29 6.24
CA LEU A 370 -21.59 13.68 6.58
C LEU A 370 -21.25 13.52 8.06
N LYS A 371 -22.25 13.52 8.96
CA LYS A 371 -22.02 13.39 10.40
C LYS A 371 -21.65 11.97 10.78
N GLU A 372 -22.39 11.00 10.25
CA GLU A 372 -22.06 9.58 10.40
C GLU A 372 -20.70 9.27 9.78
N VAL A 373 -20.47 9.75 8.56
CA VAL A 373 -19.20 9.57 7.84
C VAL A 373 -18.02 10.15 8.62
N ALA A 374 -18.13 11.37 9.15
CA ALA A 374 -17.07 11.98 9.95
C ALA A 374 -16.77 11.16 11.22
N GLN A 375 -17.77 10.55 11.84
CA GLN A 375 -17.56 9.69 13.00
C GLN A 375 -16.78 8.43 12.63
N THR A 376 -17.12 7.78 11.52
CA THR A 376 -16.41 6.59 11.04
C THR A 376 -14.98 6.92 10.60
N LEU A 377 -14.75 8.06 9.95
CA LEU A 377 -13.39 8.53 9.60
C LEU A 377 -12.55 8.86 10.84
N LYS A 378 -13.16 9.42 11.89
CA LYS A 378 -12.50 9.65 13.19
C LYS A 378 -12.13 8.34 13.87
N GLU A 379 -12.95 7.30 13.75
CA GLU A 379 -12.58 5.97 14.24
C GLU A 379 -11.41 5.40 13.42
N LEU A 380 -11.51 5.46 12.09
CA LEU A 380 -10.48 4.96 11.17
C LEU A 380 -9.11 5.61 11.43
N SER A 381 -9.08 6.91 11.73
CA SER A 381 -7.84 7.62 12.03
C SER A 381 -7.17 7.19 13.33
N THR A 382 -7.86 6.45 14.21
CA THR A 382 -7.27 5.79 15.37
C THR A 382 -6.62 4.43 15.06
N TRP A 383 -6.91 3.85 13.90
CA TRP A 383 -6.32 2.58 13.48
C TRP A 383 -4.87 2.82 13.08
N ILE A 384 -4.64 3.81 12.21
CA ILE A 384 -3.31 4.22 11.74
C ILE A 384 -3.24 5.74 11.72
N GLY A 385 -2.57 6.34 12.70
CA GLY A 385 -2.61 7.79 12.88
C GLY A 385 -1.88 8.62 11.82
N HIS A 386 -1.03 8.00 11.01
CA HIS A 386 -0.15 8.68 10.05
C HIS A 386 -0.59 8.59 8.58
N ILE A 387 -1.69 7.89 8.27
CA ILE A 387 -2.27 7.93 6.92
C ILE A 387 -3.00 9.24 6.67
N ALA A 388 -2.92 9.73 5.43
CA ALA A 388 -3.42 11.03 5.01
C ALA A 388 -4.93 11.06 4.87
N GLU A 389 -5.45 9.98 4.31
CA GLU A 389 -6.72 9.92 3.62
C GLU A 389 -7.90 10.24 4.55
N PRO A 390 -7.98 9.70 5.79
CA PRO A 390 -9.04 10.07 6.70
C PRO A 390 -9.01 11.56 7.08
N TRP A 391 -7.83 12.16 7.23
CA TRP A 391 -7.69 13.56 7.60
C TRP A 391 -8.08 14.50 6.45
N ILE A 392 -7.73 14.15 5.21
CA ILE A 392 -8.15 14.90 4.02
C ILE A 392 -9.68 14.90 3.91
N LEU A 393 -10.31 13.73 4.00
CA LEU A 393 -11.77 13.63 3.90
C LEU A 393 -12.49 14.34 5.06
N LEU A 394 -11.96 14.24 6.28
CA LEU A 394 -12.47 15.02 7.42
C LEU A 394 -12.35 16.53 7.20
N GLY A 395 -11.23 17.00 6.64
CA GLY A 395 -11.02 18.40 6.31
C GLY A 395 -12.02 18.93 5.29
N ILE A 396 -12.33 18.12 4.27
CA ILE A 396 -13.36 18.44 3.26
C ILE A 396 -14.74 18.51 3.90
N ILE A 397 -15.08 17.58 4.79
CA ILE A 397 -16.34 17.64 5.55
C ILE A 397 -16.40 18.93 6.38
N SER A 398 -15.33 19.31 7.07
CA SER A 398 -15.29 20.57 7.81
C SER A 398 -15.48 21.79 6.92
N LEU A 399 -14.95 21.79 5.69
CA LEU A 399 -15.26 22.84 4.71
C LEU A 399 -16.73 22.83 4.30
N LEU A 400 -17.34 21.67 4.07
CA LEU A 400 -18.78 21.55 3.77
C LEU A 400 -19.68 22.02 4.93
N GLU A 401 -19.18 21.98 6.16
CA GLU A 401 -19.84 22.52 7.36
C GLU A 401 -19.56 24.03 7.58
N GLY A 402 -18.76 24.67 6.71
CA GLY A 402 -18.38 26.08 6.85
C GLY A 402 -17.33 26.34 7.94
N ASN A 403 -16.65 25.30 8.41
CA ASN A 403 -15.63 25.38 9.47
C ASN A 403 -14.21 25.32 8.88
N ALA A 404 -13.80 26.40 8.22
CA ALA A 404 -12.47 26.53 7.62
C ALA A 404 -11.32 26.42 8.63
N GLY A 405 -11.55 26.80 9.90
CA GLY A 405 -10.54 26.69 10.95
C GLY A 405 -10.19 25.24 11.29
N GLU A 406 -11.20 24.39 11.48
CA GLU A 406 -10.99 22.96 11.69
C GLU A 406 -10.44 22.28 10.44
N ALA A 407 -10.92 22.67 9.25
CA ALA A 407 -10.38 22.18 7.99
C ALA A 407 -8.87 22.44 7.86
N ALA A 408 -8.39 23.62 8.29
CA ALA A 408 -6.96 23.94 8.29
C ALA A 408 -6.14 23.00 9.17
N ILE A 409 -6.66 22.63 10.35
CA ILE A 409 -6.00 21.69 11.26
C ILE A 409 -5.94 20.29 10.63
N LEU A 410 -7.05 19.84 10.04
CA LEU A 410 -7.17 18.50 9.48
C LEU A 410 -6.35 18.32 8.18
N LEU A 411 -6.47 19.26 7.24
CA LEU A 411 -5.78 19.20 5.94
C LEU A 411 -4.25 19.33 6.10
N SER A 412 -3.75 20.08 7.09
CA SER A 412 -2.31 20.24 7.32
C SER A 412 -1.69 19.10 8.14
N ARG A 413 -2.49 18.19 8.71
CA ARG A 413 -2.04 17.23 9.71
C ARG A 413 -0.93 16.32 9.21
N ARG A 414 -1.04 15.82 7.99
CA ARG A 414 -0.01 14.95 7.40
C ARG A 414 1.27 15.72 7.11
N SER A 415 1.16 16.84 6.41
CA SER A 415 2.29 17.72 6.09
C SER A 415 3.08 18.11 7.36
N ASN A 416 2.39 18.37 8.48
CA ASN A 416 3.03 18.63 9.78
C ASN A 416 3.76 17.40 10.35
N LEU A 417 3.18 16.21 10.24
CA LEU A 417 3.78 14.96 10.73
C LEU A 417 4.99 14.53 9.87
N GLN A 418 4.96 14.74 8.56
CA GLN A 418 6.03 14.34 7.64
C GLN A 418 7.14 15.40 7.56
N GLY A 419 6.78 16.67 7.39
CA GLY A 419 7.73 17.79 7.26
C GLY A 419 8.59 18.01 8.50
N SER A 420 8.14 17.60 9.69
CA SER A 420 8.94 17.64 10.91
C SER A 420 10.01 16.55 10.99
N SER A 421 9.93 15.50 10.15
CA SER A 421 10.82 14.34 10.23
C SER A 421 11.98 14.35 9.23
N SER A 422 11.84 14.95 8.04
CA SER A 422 12.95 15.27 7.13
C SER A 422 12.49 16.14 5.95
N PRO A 423 13.29 17.12 5.49
CA PRO A 423 12.97 17.93 4.30
C PRO A 423 12.80 17.11 3.02
N ALA A 424 13.44 15.94 2.91
CA ALA A 424 13.26 15.04 1.76
C ALA A 424 11.87 14.38 1.74
N LEU A 425 11.13 14.43 2.86
CA LEU A 425 9.78 13.92 3.03
C LEU A 425 8.71 15.00 2.79
N ALA A 426 9.13 16.19 2.33
CA ALA A 426 8.26 17.36 2.21
C ALA A 426 7.46 17.42 0.90
N GLN A 427 7.54 16.41 0.02
CA GLN A 427 6.70 16.39 -1.18
C GLN A 427 5.24 16.16 -0.77
N ILE A 428 4.45 17.23 -0.86
CA ILE A 428 3.03 17.20 -0.59
C ILE A 428 2.31 16.51 -1.75
N ASP A 429 1.30 15.70 -1.43
CA ASP A 429 0.49 15.03 -2.42
C ASP A 429 -0.26 16.08 -3.28
N PRO A 430 -0.38 15.89 -4.61
CA PRO A 430 -1.00 16.90 -5.48
C PRO A 430 -2.45 17.24 -5.09
N VAL A 431 -3.23 16.27 -4.59
CA VAL A 431 -4.60 16.53 -4.14
C VAL A 431 -4.58 17.30 -2.81
N GLU A 432 -3.66 16.98 -1.90
CA GLU A 432 -3.48 17.75 -0.67
C GLU A 432 -3.12 19.21 -0.98
N ILE A 433 -2.25 19.46 -1.97
CA ILE A 433 -1.95 20.81 -2.48
C ILE A 433 -3.21 21.50 -2.98
N ALA A 434 -4.02 20.82 -3.80
CA ALA A 434 -5.26 21.38 -4.35
C ALA A 434 -6.24 21.80 -3.25
N TRP A 435 -6.40 21.00 -2.19
CA TRP A 435 -7.27 21.34 -1.07
C TRP A 435 -6.72 22.45 -0.19
N LEU A 436 -5.41 22.45 0.08
CA LEU A 436 -4.76 23.53 0.82
C LEU A 436 -4.79 24.85 0.03
N LEU A 437 -4.71 24.81 -1.30
CA LEU A 437 -4.85 25.99 -2.16
C LEU A 437 -6.24 26.59 -2.04
N LEU A 438 -7.28 25.75 -2.14
CA LEU A 438 -8.66 26.19 -1.94
C LEU A 438 -8.88 26.77 -0.54
N LEU A 439 -8.37 26.09 0.49
CA LEU A 439 -8.43 26.56 1.87
C LEU A 439 -7.77 27.94 2.01
N SER A 440 -6.56 28.14 1.44
CA SER A 440 -5.83 29.41 1.49
C SER A 440 -6.65 30.56 0.91
N ASP A 441 -7.40 30.30 -0.18
CA ASP A 441 -8.29 31.27 -0.80
C ASP A 441 -9.54 31.55 0.05
N ILE A 442 -10.09 30.53 0.72
CA ILE A 442 -11.23 30.66 1.63
C ILE A 442 -10.87 31.54 2.85
N ILE A 443 -9.73 31.29 3.47
CA ILE A 443 -9.29 32.01 4.68
C ILE A 443 -8.54 33.31 4.39
N GLY A 444 -8.18 33.57 3.12
CA GLY A 444 -7.43 34.76 2.70
C GLY A 444 -5.94 34.74 3.06
N ASP A 445 -5.34 33.56 3.23
CA ASP A 445 -3.92 33.39 3.54
C ASP A 445 -3.08 33.42 2.25
N LYS A 446 -2.49 34.58 1.97
CA LYS A 446 -1.69 34.82 0.76
C LYS A 446 -0.36 34.09 0.79
N ASP A 447 0.26 33.95 1.97
CA ASP A 447 1.58 33.34 2.09
C ASP A 447 1.48 31.82 1.86
N LEU A 448 0.45 31.19 2.44
CA LEU A 448 0.13 29.80 2.16
C LEU A 448 -0.19 29.58 0.68
N ARG A 449 -0.98 30.47 0.06
CA ARG A 449 -1.30 30.40 -1.37
C ARG A 449 -0.03 30.44 -2.23
N VAL A 450 0.87 31.39 -1.98
CA VAL A 450 2.14 31.52 -2.72
C VAL A 450 2.99 30.27 -2.54
N PHE A 451 3.14 29.78 -1.30
CA PHE A 451 3.90 28.57 -1.01
C PHE A 451 3.38 27.37 -1.81
N LEU A 452 2.07 27.14 -1.80
CA LEU A 452 1.45 26.00 -2.48
C LEU A 452 1.49 26.13 -4.00
N LEU A 453 1.38 27.35 -4.55
CA LEU A 453 1.56 27.58 -5.98
C LEU A 453 2.98 27.28 -6.45
N GLU A 454 3.99 27.50 -5.62
CA GLU A 454 5.37 27.08 -5.91
C GLU A 454 5.50 25.54 -5.87
N GLN A 455 4.90 24.87 -4.88
CA GLN A 455 4.89 23.40 -4.82
C GLN A 455 4.17 22.80 -6.03
N ALA A 456 3.03 23.37 -6.44
CA ALA A 456 2.23 22.91 -7.57
C ALA A 456 2.99 22.86 -8.91
N LYS A 457 4.11 23.59 -9.06
CA LYS A 457 4.92 23.59 -10.29
C LYS A 457 5.63 22.26 -10.54
N THR A 458 5.91 21.49 -9.48
CA THR A 458 6.69 20.24 -9.58
C THR A 458 5.82 18.99 -9.50
N VAL A 459 4.52 19.14 -9.20
CA VAL A 459 3.56 18.04 -9.08
C VAL A 459 2.25 18.36 -9.81
N PRO A 460 2.27 18.45 -11.15
CA PRO A 460 1.06 18.74 -11.94
C PRO A 460 -0.04 17.70 -11.67
N HIS A 461 -1.28 18.15 -11.56
CA HIS A 461 -2.45 17.28 -11.36
C HIS A 461 -3.73 17.99 -11.77
N VAL A 462 -4.74 17.23 -12.19
CA VAL A 462 -6.06 17.77 -12.57
C VAL A 462 -6.71 18.57 -11.44
N SER A 463 -6.66 18.08 -10.19
CA SER A 463 -7.23 18.80 -9.05
C SER A 463 -6.55 20.16 -8.82
N ILE A 464 -5.23 20.26 -9.03
CA ILE A 464 -4.50 21.53 -8.91
C ILE A 464 -4.94 22.48 -10.03
N ARG A 465 -5.03 22.02 -11.28
CA ARG A 465 -5.50 22.85 -12.40
C ARG A 465 -6.90 23.38 -12.14
N ARG A 466 -7.83 22.50 -11.74
CA ARG A 466 -9.21 22.85 -11.38
C ARG A 466 -9.26 23.88 -10.25
N THR A 467 -8.52 23.67 -9.16
CA THR A 467 -8.47 24.64 -8.05
C THR A 467 -7.89 25.97 -8.50
N LYS A 468 -6.78 25.98 -9.27
CA LYS A 468 -6.18 27.21 -9.78
C LYS A 468 -7.15 28.00 -10.63
N TRP A 469 -7.81 27.35 -11.58
CA TRP A 469 -8.87 27.95 -12.38
C TRP A 469 -9.96 28.58 -11.49
N LEU A 470 -10.41 27.85 -10.47
CA LEU A 470 -11.44 28.33 -9.55
C LEU A 470 -11.01 29.56 -8.72
N ILE A 471 -9.76 29.66 -8.29
CA ILE A 471 -9.28 30.77 -7.44
C ILE A 471 -8.65 31.93 -8.21
N GLU A 472 -8.36 31.77 -9.51
CA GLU A 472 -7.72 32.79 -10.36
C GLU A 472 -8.68 33.41 -11.37
N ALA A 473 -9.75 32.72 -11.80
CA ALA A 473 -10.65 33.25 -12.82
C ALA A 473 -11.48 34.44 -12.31
N ASN A 474 -11.31 35.63 -12.92
CA ASN A 474 -12.10 36.82 -12.60
C ASN A 474 -13.59 36.65 -12.95
N GLU A 475 -13.87 35.99 -14.08
CA GLU A 475 -15.22 35.58 -14.50
C GLU A 475 -15.14 34.11 -14.92
N LEU A 476 -16.12 33.30 -14.50
CA LEU A 476 -16.17 31.86 -14.82
C LEU A 476 -16.71 31.58 -16.23
N ALA A 477 -16.72 32.59 -17.11
CA ALA A 477 -17.61 32.67 -18.26
C ALA A 477 -17.28 31.77 -19.46
N ASP A 478 -16.19 30.99 -19.46
CA ASP A 478 -15.91 30.09 -20.58
C ASP A 478 -15.15 28.81 -20.19
N LEU A 479 -15.88 27.80 -19.75
CA LEU A 479 -15.38 26.43 -19.60
C LEU A 479 -15.31 25.68 -20.94
N SER A 480 -15.91 26.21 -22.01
CA SER A 480 -16.21 25.44 -23.21
C SER A 480 -14.97 25.03 -24.03
N ASP A 481 -13.84 25.70 -23.81
CA ASP A 481 -12.59 25.47 -24.55
C ASP A 481 -11.45 24.85 -23.73
N ASP A 482 -11.57 24.71 -22.41
CA ASP A 482 -10.47 24.19 -21.57
C ASP A 482 -10.61 22.70 -21.23
N ALA A 483 -10.34 21.87 -22.24
CA ALA A 483 -10.30 20.41 -22.10
C ALA A 483 -9.29 19.91 -21.03
N SER A 484 -8.40 20.76 -20.52
CA SER A 484 -7.45 20.39 -19.46
C SER A 484 -8.09 20.15 -18.09
N LEU A 485 -9.36 20.55 -17.92
CA LEU A 485 -10.12 20.42 -16.67
C LEU A 485 -10.97 19.14 -16.62
N ASP A 486 -11.28 18.51 -17.74
CA ASP A 486 -12.19 17.36 -17.76
C ASP A 486 -11.56 16.09 -17.17
N GLY A 487 -10.23 15.96 -17.19
CA GLY A 487 -9.55 14.80 -16.61
C GLY A 487 -8.03 14.93 -16.50
N PRO A 488 -7.36 13.84 -16.09
CA PRO A 488 -5.90 13.77 -16.04
C PRO A 488 -5.26 14.00 -17.43
N LEU A 489 -4.12 14.67 -17.45
CA LEU A 489 -3.31 14.90 -18.65
C LEU A 489 -2.01 14.09 -18.63
N PRO A 490 -1.39 13.81 -19.79
CA PRO A 490 -0.04 13.26 -19.82
C PRO A 490 0.93 14.10 -18.99
N GLY A 491 1.65 13.45 -18.08
CA GLY A 491 2.59 14.10 -17.17
C GLY A 491 2.00 14.50 -15.82
N ASP A 492 0.68 14.35 -15.61
CA ASP A 492 0.11 14.48 -14.26
C ASP A 492 0.72 13.44 -13.31
N CYS A 493 1.02 13.89 -12.10
CA CYS A 493 1.42 13.03 -11.01
C CYS A 493 0.25 12.17 -10.55
N LEU A 494 0.54 11.07 -9.87
CA LEU A 494 -0.47 10.29 -9.18
C LEU A 494 -0.67 10.85 -7.76
N SER A 495 -1.84 10.59 -7.19
CA SER A 495 -2.18 10.93 -5.80
C SER A 495 -2.37 9.65 -4.98
N ILE A 496 -2.34 9.75 -3.65
CA ILE A 496 -2.85 8.71 -2.75
C ILE A 496 -4.27 8.99 -2.25
N ALA A 497 -4.85 10.13 -2.65
CA ALA A 497 -6.12 10.59 -2.13
C ALA A 497 -7.30 9.91 -2.83
N TRP A 498 -8.29 9.50 -2.04
CA TRP A 498 -9.53 8.89 -2.52
C TRP A 498 -10.47 9.89 -3.22
N ILE A 499 -10.10 11.17 -3.26
CA ILE A 499 -10.82 12.24 -3.95
C ILE A 499 -9.83 12.98 -4.84
N GLY A 500 -10.30 13.58 -5.94
CA GLY A 500 -9.46 14.29 -6.91
C GLY A 500 -9.51 13.70 -8.33
N ASN A 501 -10.11 12.52 -8.49
CA ASN A 501 -10.29 11.81 -9.77
C ASN A 501 -11.76 11.74 -10.24
N GLU A 502 -12.68 12.41 -9.54
CA GLU A 502 -14.05 12.62 -9.99
C GLU A 502 -14.12 13.38 -11.33
N ASP A 503 -15.20 13.17 -12.07
CA ASP A 503 -15.50 13.95 -13.27
C ASP A 503 -15.71 15.44 -12.91
N LEU A 504 -15.60 16.29 -13.93
CA LEU A 504 -15.64 17.73 -13.73
C LEU A 504 -16.99 18.20 -13.16
N ASP A 505 -18.10 17.57 -13.54
CA ASP A 505 -19.43 18.00 -13.09
C ASP A 505 -19.62 17.67 -11.60
N SER A 506 -19.25 16.45 -11.18
CA SER A 506 -19.20 16.05 -9.77
C SER A 506 -18.28 16.95 -8.95
N TRP A 507 -17.12 17.33 -9.49
CA TRP A 507 -16.20 18.25 -8.82
C TRP A 507 -16.82 19.66 -8.66
N LEU A 508 -17.42 20.20 -9.72
CA LEU A 508 -18.07 21.52 -9.70
C LEU A 508 -19.23 21.55 -8.70
N ASP A 509 -20.06 20.51 -8.64
CA ASP A 509 -21.14 20.41 -7.65
C ASP A 509 -20.60 20.46 -6.21
N LEU A 510 -19.54 19.68 -5.93
CA LEU A 510 -18.87 19.71 -4.64
C LEU A 510 -18.34 21.12 -4.31
N MET A 511 -17.70 21.79 -5.27
CA MET A 511 -17.17 23.14 -5.09
C MET A 511 -18.28 24.16 -4.80
N ALA A 512 -19.42 24.11 -5.49
CA ALA A 512 -20.55 25.01 -5.25
C ALA A 512 -21.09 24.87 -3.82
N ARG A 513 -21.30 23.63 -3.34
CA ARG A 513 -21.75 23.35 -1.97
C ARG A 513 -20.75 23.88 -0.93
N LEU A 514 -19.47 23.63 -1.15
CA LEU A 514 -18.40 24.04 -0.25
C LEU A 514 -18.29 25.57 -0.18
N LEU A 515 -18.26 26.25 -1.31
CA LEU A 515 -18.17 27.72 -1.36
C LEU A 515 -19.38 28.38 -0.70
N ARG A 516 -20.59 27.84 -0.90
CA ARG A 516 -21.79 28.29 -0.20
C ARG A 516 -21.66 28.17 1.31
N ALA A 517 -21.16 27.04 1.82
CA ALA A 517 -20.96 26.82 3.25
C ALA A 517 -19.92 27.78 3.85
N ASN A 518 -18.96 28.24 3.06
CA ASN A 518 -17.90 29.17 3.47
C ASN A 518 -18.16 30.63 3.09
N ASN A 519 -19.43 31.04 2.95
CA ASN A 519 -19.85 32.43 2.66
C ASN A 519 -19.32 33.01 1.34
N ARG A 520 -19.04 32.17 0.34
CA ARG A 520 -18.62 32.58 -1.02
C ARG A 520 -19.79 32.41 -2.00
N HIS A 521 -20.93 33.01 -1.66
CA HIS A 521 -22.21 32.78 -2.35
C HIS A 521 -22.20 33.17 -3.82
N GLU A 522 -21.61 34.30 -4.20
CA GLU A 522 -21.53 34.74 -5.59
C GLU A 522 -20.79 33.71 -6.45
N ARG A 523 -19.62 33.27 -5.98
CA ARG A 523 -18.84 32.25 -6.68
C ARG A 523 -19.56 30.91 -6.78
N ALA A 524 -20.30 30.52 -5.74
CA ALA A 524 -21.11 29.30 -5.77
C ALA A 524 -22.23 29.39 -6.84
N LEU A 525 -22.89 30.54 -6.96
CA LEU A 525 -23.94 30.77 -7.97
C LEU A 525 -23.37 30.72 -9.39
N ASP A 526 -22.17 31.26 -9.61
CA ASP A 526 -21.50 31.17 -10.91
C ASP A 526 -21.26 29.71 -11.33
N ILE A 527 -20.78 28.87 -10.41
CA ILE A 527 -20.56 27.44 -10.66
C ILE A 527 -21.88 26.71 -10.96
N GLU A 528 -22.94 27.00 -10.20
CA GLU A 528 -24.26 26.42 -10.45
C GLU A 528 -24.82 26.82 -11.82
N GLY A 529 -24.58 28.07 -12.23
CA GLY A 529 -24.88 28.55 -13.58
C GLY A 529 -24.14 27.74 -14.65
N LEU A 530 -22.85 27.50 -14.46
CA LEU A 530 -22.04 26.67 -15.36
C LEU A 530 -22.52 25.23 -15.46
N LEU A 531 -22.81 24.59 -14.32
CA LEU A 531 -23.37 23.24 -14.29
C LEU A 531 -24.69 23.16 -15.06
N ALA A 532 -25.59 24.13 -14.86
CA ALA A 532 -26.86 24.20 -15.57
C ALA A 532 -26.69 24.37 -17.10
N MET A 533 -25.61 25.04 -17.54
CA MET A 533 -25.27 25.17 -18.96
C MET A 533 -24.71 23.87 -19.54
N ARG A 534 -23.80 23.18 -18.82
CA ARG A 534 -23.21 21.91 -19.26
C ARG A 534 -24.25 20.81 -19.41
N VAL A 535 -25.18 20.67 -18.46
CA VAL A 535 -26.31 19.71 -18.54
C VAL A 535 -27.20 19.94 -19.76
N ARG A 536 -27.36 21.20 -20.21
CA ARG A 536 -28.15 21.51 -21.42
C ARG A 536 -27.41 21.20 -22.72
N SER A 537 -26.08 21.18 -22.70
CA SER A 537 -25.24 20.91 -23.89
C SER A 537 -25.09 19.41 -24.17
N VAL A 538 -25.14 18.57 -23.14
CA VAL A 538 -25.20 17.10 -23.26
C VAL A 538 -26.67 16.71 -23.42
N GLY A 539 -27.18 16.71 -24.66
CA GLY A 539 -28.52 16.17 -24.96
C GLY A 539 -28.67 14.71 -24.49
N PRO A 540 -29.89 14.16 -24.40
CA PRO A 540 -30.13 12.82 -23.84
C PRO A 540 -29.38 11.76 -24.64
N THR A 541 -28.21 11.36 -24.16
CA THR A 541 -27.45 10.22 -24.66
C THR A 541 -27.88 8.97 -23.89
N ASN A 542 -28.32 7.95 -24.63
CA ASN A 542 -28.61 6.61 -24.10
C ASN A 542 -27.36 6.02 -23.43
N THR A 543 -27.27 6.07 -22.11
CA THR A 543 -26.25 5.37 -21.32
C THR A 543 -26.90 4.48 -20.26
N GLU A 544 -27.49 3.38 -20.70
CA GLU A 544 -27.48 2.13 -19.94
C GLU A 544 -26.24 1.35 -20.38
N ALA A 545 -25.20 1.33 -19.54
CA ALA A 545 -24.12 0.33 -19.43
C ALA A 545 -22.78 1.00 -19.11
N ALA A 546 -22.43 1.05 -17.82
CA ALA A 546 -21.08 0.80 -17.31
C ALA A 546 -21.04 1.07 -15.79
N THR A 547 -21.39 0.06 -15.00
CA THR A 547 -21.00 -0.07 -13.59
C THR A 547 -20.39 -1.46 -13.43
N VAL A 548 -19.06 -1.53 -13.32
CA VAL A 548 -18.30 -2.61 -12.66
C VAL A 548 -17.05 -2.00 -12.05
#